data_AF-A0A958YBJ0-F1
#
_entry.id   AF-A0A958YBJ0-F1
#
_cell.length_a   1.000
_cell.length_b   1.000
_cell.length_c   1.000
_cell.angle_alpha   90.00
_cell.angle_beta   90.00
_cell.angle_gamma   90.00
#
_symmetry.space_group_name_H-M   'P 1'
#
loop_
_entity.id
_entity.type
_entity.pdbx_description
1 polymer ?
#
loop_
_entity_poly.entity_id
_entity_poly.type
_entity_poly.pdbx_seq_one_letter_code
_entity_poly.pdbx_strand_id
1 'polypeptide(L)'
;TTDILRFFKKHISIKQSQVITLLIGAIAIVLATMMQNVLELMLYSYAFMVSGLLVPVLGSLLLKKPSPIAALVSMVLGGCITLVLIVLKTPLPYDLDANFFGITASALSFSIIQFLDKKNG
;
A
#
# COMPACT_ATOMS: atom_id res chain seq x y z
N THR A 1 27.46 16.97 -20.18
CA THR A 1 27.08 16.20 -18.97
C THR A 1 25.67 16.52 -18.48
N THR A 2 24.79 17.13 -19.30
CA THR A 2 23.49 17.67 -18.86
C THR A 2 22.27 16.87 -19.34
N ASP A 3 22.44 15.92 -20.27
CA ASP A 3 21.29 15.29 -20.95
C ASP A 3 20.63 14.12 -20.19
N ILE A 4 21.32 13.49 -19.23
CA ILE A 4 20.80 12.31 -18.52
C ILE A 4 19.64 12.68 -17.57
N LEU A 5 19.62 13.91 -17.02
CA LEU A 5 18.57 14.37 -16.11
C LEU A 5 17.24 14.70 -16.82
N ARG A 6 17.20 14.88 -18.15
CA ARG A 6 15.98 15.33 -18.85
C ARG A 6 14.97 14.21 -19.09
N PHE A 7 15.41 12.95 -19.10
CA PHE A 7 14.55 11.79 -19.35
C PHE A 7 13.62 11.46 -18.16
N PHE A 8 13.99 11.86 -16.93
CA PHE A 8 13.18 11.64 -15.73
C PHE A 8 12.18 12.77 -15.43
N LYS A 9 12.09 13.81 -16.28
CA LYS A 9 11.14 14.91 -16.10
C LYS A 9 9.74 14.50 -16.61
N LYS A 10 9.18 13.45 -16.02
CA LYS A 10 7.72 13.26 -16.00
C LYS A 10 7.16 14.44 -15.21
N HIS A 11 6.28 15.24 -15.83
CA HIS A 11 5.80 16.51 -15.30
C HIS A 11 4.88 16.34 -14.08
N ILE A 12 5.40 15.86 -12.96
CA ILE A 12 4.79 16.13 -11.66
C ILE A 12 5.19 17.57 -11.33
N SER A 13 4.21 18.46 -11.32
CA SER A 13 4.46 19.84 -10.92
C SER A 13 4.95 19.84 -9.48
N ILE A 14 5.98 20.63 -9.15
CA ILE A 14 6.51 20.74 -7.77
C ILE A 14 5.36 21.04 -6.78
N LYS A 15 4.35 21.80 -7.23
CA LYS A 15 3.14 22.08 -6.44
C LYS A 15 2.34 20.81 -6.09
N GLN A 16 2.25 19.83 -6.99
CA GLN A 16 1.53 18.57 -6.73
C GLN A 16 2.25 17.74 -5.67
N SER A 17 3.58 17.59 -5.77
CA SER A 17 4.36 16.88 -4.74
C SER A 17 4.24 17.57 -3.39
N GLN A 18 4.28 18.91 -3.35
CA GLN A 18 4.11 19.67 -2.10
C GLN A 18 2.74 19.45 -1.47
N VAL A 19 1.66 19.47 -2.26
CA VAL A 19 0.30 19.19 -1.77
C VAL A 19 0.17 17.76 -1.25
N ILE A 20 0.71 16.78 -1.97
CA ILE A 20 0.69 15.37 -1.56
C ILE A 20 1.46 15.20 -0.24
N THR A 21 2.66 15.76 -0.10
CA THR A 21 3.46 15.69 1.13
C THR A 21 2.72 16.35 2.30
N LEU A 22 2.10 17.50 2.08
CA LEU A 22 1.32 18.20 3.12
C LEU A 22 0.13 17.35 3.57
N LEU A 23 -0.56 16.71 2.63
CA LEU A 23 -1.72 15.86 2.91
C LEU A 23 -1.33 14.58 3.67
N ILE A 24 -0.24 13.91 3.27
CA ILE A 24 0.30 12.74 3.99
C ILE A 24 0.73 13.14 5.41
N GLY A 25 1.41 14.28 5.56
CA GLY A 25 1.82 14.79 6.87
C GLY A 25 0.64 15.11 7.78
N ALA A 26 -0.42 15.73 7.25
CA ALA A 26 -1.64 16.01 8.01
C ALA A 26 -2.31 14.72 8.51
N ILE A 27 -2.42 13.70 7.64
CA ILE A 27 -2.95 12.38 8.02
C ILE A 27 -2.09 11.75 9.12
N ALA A 28 -0.76 11.83 9.01
CA ALA A 28 0.16 11.28 10.01
C ALA A 28 -0.04 11.91 11.40
N ILE A 29 -0.24 13.23 11.47
CA ILE A 29 -0.51 13.93 12.74
C ILE A 29 -1.83 13.46 13.34
N VAL A 30 -2.89 13.34 12.54
CA VAL A 30 -4.19 12.84 13.01
C VAL A 30 -4.06 11.42 13.57
N LEU A 31 -3.39 10.52 12.85
CA LEU A 31 -3.15 9.15 13.31
C LEU A 31 -2.32 9.11 14.60
N ALA A 32 -1.31 9.96 14.73
CA ALA A 32 -0.50 10.05 15.95
C ALA A 32 -1.31 10.43 17.18
N THR A 33 -2.32 11.32 17.05
CA THR A 33 -3.18 11.72 18.19
C THR A 33 -4.11 10.60 18.67
N MET A 34 -4.40 9.60 17.83
CA MET A 34 -5.28 8.48 18.15
C MET A 34 -4.53 7.31 18.83
N MET A 35 -3.20 7.30 18.79
CA MET A 35 -2.36 6.18 19.22
C MET A 35 -1.72 6.48 20.57
N GLN A 36 -2.01 5.66 21.58
CA GLN A 36 -1.52 5.88 22.96
C GLN A 36 -0.19 5.15 23.25
N ASN A 37 0.11 4.06 22.52
CA ASN A 37 1.27 3.19 22.75
C ASN A 37 2.21 3.13 21.53
N VAL A 38 3.50 3.44 21.73
CA VAL A 38 4.51 3.37 20.65
C VAL A 38 4.79 1.94 20.18
N LEU A 39 4.65 0.95 21.06
CA LEU A 39 4.83 -0.47 20.72
C LEU A 39 3.75 -0.93 19.73
N GLU A 40 2.50 -0.56 19.98
CA GLU A 40 1.38 -0.84 19.06
C GLU A 40 1.58 -0.16 17.71
N LEU A 41 2.04 1.11 17.71
CA LEU A 41 2.34 1.86 16.49
C LEU A 41 3.38 1.13 15.61
N MET A 42 4.44 0.60 16.24
CA MET A 42 5.46 -0.18 15.52
C MET A 42 4.89 -1.47 14.93
N LEU A 43 4.07 -2.20 15.70
CA LEU A 43 3.43 -3.42 15.23
C LEU A 43 2.45 -3.16 14.08
N TYR A 44 1.73 -2.04 14.12
CA TYR A 44 0.84 -1.61 13.04
C TYR A 44 1.60 -1.24 11.77
N SER A 45 2.75 -0.56 11.89
CA SER A 45 3.64 -0.29 10.74
C SER A 45 4.13 -1.58 10.09
N TYR A 46 4.52 -2.57 10.91
CA TYR A 46 4.91 -3.89 10.42
C TYR A 46 3.76 -4.60 9.70
N ALA A 47 2.56 -4.64 10.31
CA ALA A 47 1.38 -5.26 9.70
C ALA A 47 0.99 -4.58 8.38
N PHE A 48 1.00 -3.25 8.33
CA PHE A 48 0.74 -2.48 7.11
C PHE A 48 1.76 -2.80 6.00
N MET A 49 3.04 -2.81 6.33
CA MET A 49 4.11 -3.06 5.35
C MET A 49 4.02 -4.47 4.77
N VAL A 50 3.85 -5.48 5.63
CA VAL A 50 3.76 -6.88 5.20
C VAL A 50 2.52 -7.11 4.34
N SER A 51 1.36 -6.64 4.77
CA SER A 51 0.12 -6.79 4.00
C SER A 51 0.13 -6.06 2.65
N GLY A 52 0.73 -4.86 2.59
CA GLY A 52 0.83 -4.08 1.37
C GLY A 52 1.84 -4.63 0.37
N LEU A 53 3.02 -5.07 0.83
CA LEU A 53 4.13 -5.39 -0.08
C LEU A 53 4.25 -6.88 -0.41
N LEU A 54 3.84 -7.79 0.47
CA LEU A 54 4.11 -9.23 0.31
C LEU A 54 3.58 -9.78 -1.02
N VAL A 55 2.34 -9.45 -1.37
CA VAL A 55 1.70 -9.94 -2.59
C VAL A 55 2.33 -9.35 -3.86
N PRO A 56 2.50 -8.01 -4.01
CA PRO A 56 3.18 -7.46 -5.17
C PRO A 56 4.60 -7.99 -5.36
N VAL A 57 5.36 -8.15 -4.27
CA VAL A 57 6.73 -8.68 -4.32
C VAL A 57 6.72 -10.14 -4.78
N LEU A 58 5.90 -11.00 -4.19
CA LEU A 58 5.76 -12.39 -4.63
C LEU A 58 5.28 -12.48 -6.09
N GLY A 59 4.29 -11.66 -6.47
CA GLY A 59 3.81 -11.57 -7.84
C GLY A 59 4.92 -11.17 -8.81
N SER A 60 5.79 -10.24 -8.43
CA SER A 60 6.91 -9.80 -9.25
C SER A 60 8.01 -10.86 -9.44
N LEU A 61 8.23 -11.70 -8.42
CA LEU A 61 9.25 -12.75 -8.43
C LEU A 61 8.77 -14.02 -9.15
N LEU A 62 7.50 -14.38 -8.99
CA LEU A 62 6.94 -15.64 -9.50
C LEU A 62 6.38 -15.53 -10.93
N LEU A 63 5.96 -14.35 -11.38
CA LEU A 63 5.36 -14.16 -12.70
C LEU A 63 6.39 -13.70 -13.72
N LYS A 64 6.33 -14.26 -14.93
CA LYS A 64 7.18 -13.81 -16.07
C LYS A 64 6.81 -12.42 -16.61
N LYS A 65 5.56 -11.97 -16.42
CA LYS A 65 5.02 -10.68 -16.89
C LYS A 65 4.08 -10.08 -15.84
N PRO A 66 4.60 -9.59 -14.70
CA PRO A 66 3.78 -8.94 -13.69
C PRO A 66 3.31 -7.57 -14.19
N SER A 67 2.02 -7.27 -14.00
CA SER A 67 1.47 -5.96 -14.33
C SER A 67 1.89 -4.92 -13.29
N PRO A 68 2.54 -3.80 -13.69
CA PRO A 68 2.86 -2.71 -12.77
C PRO A 68 1.63 -2.09 -12.12
N ILE A 69 0.49 -2.08 -12.83
CA ILE A 69 -0.78 -1.54 -12.34
C ILE A 69 -1.38 -2.48 -11.31
N ALA A 70 -1.36 -3.81 -11.54
CA ALA A 70 -1.80 -4.79 -10.55
C ALA A 70 -1.01 -4.70 -9.24
N ALA A 71 0.31 -4.54 -9.33
CA ALA A 71 1.19 -4.38 -8.18
C ALA A 71 0.92 -3.09 -7.39
N LEU A 72 0.70 -1.96 -8.07
CA LEU A 72 0.38 -0.68 -7.43
C LEU A 72 -0.95 -0.76 -6.69
N VAL A 73 -1.98 -1.29 -7.34
CA VAL A 73 -3.33 -1.31 -6.77
C VAL A 73 -3.42 -2.30 -5.61
N SER A 74 -2.78 -3.46 -5.69
CA SER A 74 -2.73 -4.40 -4.56
C SER A 74 -1.96 -3.83 -3.36
N MET A 75 -0.89 -3.08 -3.61
CA MET A 75 -0.13 -2.41 -2.55
C MET A 75 -0.97 -1.36 -1.82
N VAL A 76 -1.67 -0.51 -2.57
CA VAL A 76 -2.51 0.55 -1.98
C VAL A 76 -3.71 -0.06 -1.25
N LEU A 77 -4.42 -1.01 -1.88
CA LEU A 77 -5.59 -1.62 -1.26
C LEU A 77 -5.23 -2.48 -0.05
N GLY A 78 -4.20 -3.32 -0.15
CA GLY A 78 -3.73 -4.15 0.97
C GLY A 78 -3.37 -3.30 2.18
N GLY A 79 -2.57 -2.25 1.98
CA GLY A 79 -2.20 -1.34 3.06
C GLY A 79 -3.38 -0.54 3.63
N CYS A 80 -4.23 0.05 2.76
CA CYS A 80 -5.38 0.82 3.22
C CYS A 80 -6.37 -0.03 4.03
N ILE A 81 -6.65 -1.26 3.59
CA ILE A 81 -7.58 -2.16 4.28
C ILE A 81 -7.04 -2.50 5.67
N THR A 82 -5.75 -2.79 5.80
CA THR A 82 -5.12 -3.04 7.11
C THR A 82 -5.21 -1.82 8.02
N LEU A 83 -4.91 -0.61 7.52
CA LEU A 83 -5.00 0.63 8.29
C LEU A 83 -6.44 0.92 8.76
N VAL A 84 -7.42 0.78 7.87
CA VAL A 84 -8.83 1.00 8.20
C VAL A 84 -9.28 0.03 9.30
N LEU A 85 -8.91 -1.25 9.21
CA LEU A 85 -9.24 -2.26 10.21
C LEU A 85 -8.61 -1.97 11.58
N ILE A 86 -7.36 -1.50 11.59
CA ILE A 86 -6.63 -1.11 12.81
C ILE A 86 -7.33 0.09 13.48
N VAL A 87 -7.67 1.12 12.70
CA VAL A 87 -8.30 2.35 13.22
C VAL A 87 -9.72 2.08 13.72
N LEU A 88 -10.49 1.22 13.04
CA LEU A 88 -11.86 0.92 13.45
C LEU A 88 -11.96 0.12 14.76
N LYS A 89 -10.84 -0.43 15.28
CA LYS A 89 -10.79 -1.30 16.48
C LYS A 89 -11.93 -2.33 16.50
N THR A 90 -12.34 -2.83 15.33
CA THR A 90 -13.42 -3.81 15.25
C THR A 90 -12.96 -5.10 15.92
N PRO A 91 -13.72 -5.67 16.87
CA PRO A 91 -13.41 -6.99 17.41
C PRO A 91 -13.52 -7.98 16.26
N LEU A 92 -12.38 -8.39 15.72
CA LEU A 92 -12.34 -9.35 14.64
C LEU A 92 -12.71 -10.72 15.21
N PRO A 93 -13.62 -11.46 14.57
CA PRO A 93 -13.90 -12.83 14.97
C PRO A 93 -12.60 -13.65 14.84
N TYR A 94 -12.34 -14.51 15.84
CA TYR A 94 -11.19 -15.44 15.94
C TYR A 94 -9.85 -14.93 16.48
N ASP A 95 -9.75 -13.73 17.08
CA ASP A 95 -8.47 -13.21 17.63
C ASP A 95 -7.37 -13.08 16.54
N LEU A 96 -7.80 -12.99 15.28
CA LEU A 96 -6.93 -12.90 14.12
C LEU A 96 -6.47 -11.45 13.92
N ASP A 97 -5.15 -11.26 13.79
CA ASP A 97 -4.54 -9.97 13.52
C ASP A 97 -5.05 -9.37 12.20
N ALA A 98 -5.24 -8.04 12.19
CA ALA A 98 -5.65 -7.26 11.01
C ALA A 98 -4.77 -7.52 9.76
N ASN A 99 -3.53 -7.97 9.97
CA ASN A 99 -2.59 -8.33 8.90
C ASN A 99 -3.14 -9.45 7.99
N PHE A 100 -3.87 -10.44 8.53
CA PHE A 100 -4.40 -11.55 7.74
C PHE A 100 -5.43 -11.08 6.70
N PHE A 101 -6.31 -10.16 7.11
CA PHE A 101 -7.28 -9.52 6.22
C PHE A 101 -6.63 -8.61 5.19
N GLY A 102 -5.56 -7.90 5.57
CA GLY A 102 -4.77 -7.10 4.65
C GLY A 102 -4.10 -7.92 3.55
N ILE A 103 -3.44 -9.02 3.92
CA ILE A 103 -2.75 -9.92 2.96
C ILE A 103 -3.76 -10.55 2.00
N THR A 104 -4.89 -11.06 2.51
CA THR A 104 -5.92 -11.69 1.67
C THR A 104 -6.55 -10.69 0.70
N ALA A 105 -6.84 -9.46 1.14
CA ALA A 105 -7.34 -8.41 0.26
C ALA A 105 -6.32 -8.01 -0.82
N SER A 106 -5.03 -7.89 -0.46
CA SER A 106 -3.94 -7.63 -1.41
C SER A 106 -3.84 -8.74 -2.46
N ALA A 107 -3.94 -10.01 -2.04
CA ALA A 107 -3.90 -11.18 -2.92
C ALA A 107 -5.07 -11.23 -3.91
N LEU A 108 -6.28 -10.93 -3.43
CA LEU A 108 -7.48 -10.84 -4.26
C LEU A 108 -7.36 -9.70 -5.28
N SER A 109 -6.98 -8.50 -4.83
CA SER A 109 -6.82 -7.36 -5.72
C SER A 109 -5.75 -7.61 -6.78
N PHE A 110 -4.61 -8.19 -6.40
CA PHE A 110 -3.54 -8.50 -7.35
C PHE A 110 -4.01 -9.51 -8.38
N SER A 111 -4.66 -10.60 -7.96
CA SER A 111 -5.19 -11.61 -8.88
C SER A 111 -6.19 -11.01 -9.86
N ILE A 112 -7.20 -10.27 -9.37
CA ILE A 112 -8.26 -9.69 -10.21
C ILE A 112 -7.66 -8.80 -11.29
N ILE A 113 -6.73 -7.91 -10.92
CA ILE A 113 -6.17 -6.94 -11.86
C ILE A 113 -5.16 -7.62 -12.79
N GLN A 114 -4.37 -8.56 -12.30
CA GLN A 114 -3.47 -9.36 -13.13
C GLN A 114 -4.25 -10.17 -14.20
N PHE A 115 -5.42 -10.72 -13.85
CA PHE A 115 -6.31 -11.38 -14.82
C PHE A 115 -6.88 -10.38 -15.85
N LEU A 116 -7.27 -9.19 -15.41
CA LEU A 116 -7.81 -8.14 -16.29
C LEU A 116 -6.74 -7.63 -17.27
N ASP A 117 -5.52 -7.43 -16.79
CA ASP A 117 -4.41 -6.92 -17.61
C ASP A 117 -3.91 -7.97 -18.61
N LYS A 118 -3.87 -9.25 -18.21
CA LYS A 118 -3.57 -10.36 -19.12
C LYS A 118 -4.63 -10.53 -20.23
N LYS A 119 -5.88 -10.13 -20.00
CA LYS A 119 -6.94 -10.17 -21.01
C LYS A 119 -6.81 -9.03 -22.05
N ASN A 120 -6.14 -7.94 -21.68
CA ASN A 120 -6.02 -6.73 -22.50
C ASN A 120 -4.73 -6.65 -23.34
N GLY A 121 -3.83 -7.63 -23.26
CA GLY A 121 -2.58 -7.69 -24.04
C GLY A 121 -2.35 -9.04 -24.69
#